data_AF-N9Y710-F1
#
_entry.id   AF-N9Y710-F1
#
_cell.length_a   1.000
_cell.length_b   1.000
_cell.length_c   1.000
_cell.angle_alpha   90.00
_cell.angle_beta   90.00
_cell.angle_gamma   90.00
#
_symmetry.space_group_name_H-M   'P 1'
#
loop_
_entity.id
_entity.type
_entity.pdbx_description
1 polymer ?
#
loop_
_entity_poly.entity_id
_entity_poly.type
_entity_poly.pdbx_seq_one_letter_code
_entity_poly.pdbx_strand_id
1 'polypeptide(L)'
;MFKKFIISQLSKIKVASKEKEKIIFKVSSLKLIPAEYKEYERFLFQALEKLKGIKDVKVDMENGKIVVIYDSAIVKEEKVLKWAEIVKKVGINNYDLIEKYGEKNLDFVVKTIEKQLDDELKNI
;
A
#
# COMPACT_ATOMS: atom_id res chain seq x y z
N MET A 1 8.36 -21.09 1.07
CA MET A 1 9.42 -20.37 1.84
C MET A 1 9.39 -18.87 1.52
N PHE A 2 9.26 -18.48 0.24
CA PHE A 2 9.21 -17.08 -0.22
C PHE A 2 7.94 -16.30 0.19
N LYS A 3 6.75 -16.90 0.08
CA LYS A 3 5.49 -16.31 0.60
C LYS A 3 5.56 -15.89 2.07
N LYS A 4 6.11 -16.75 2.94
CA LYS A 4 6.34 -16.42 4.36
C LYS A 4 7.32 -15.26 4.51
N PHE A 5 8.35 -15.19 3.67
CA PHE A 5 9.31 -14.09 3.66
C PHE A 5 8.64 -12.76 3.27
N ILE A 6 7.89 -12.70 2.17
CA ILE A 6 7.20 -11.49 1.70
C ILE A 6 6.13 -11.03 2.71
N ILE A 7 5.32 -11.95 3.24
CA ILE A 7 4.36 -11.63 4.31
C ILE A 7 5.09 -11.10 5.56
N SER A 8 6.23 -11.71 5.93
CA SER A 8 7.06 -11.22 7.04
C SER A 8 7.69 -9.86 6.78
N GLN A 9 7.87 -9.47 5.51
CA GLN A 9 8.40 -8.17 5.13
C GLN A 9 7.29 -7.11 5.15
N LEU A 10 6.11 -7.42 4.61
CA LEU A 10 4.94 -6.54 4.64
C LEU A 10 4.43 -6.31 6.07
N SER A 11 4.53 -7.30 6.96
CA SER A 11 4.20 -7.13 8.39
C SER A 11 5.16 -6.18 9.13
N LYS A 12 6.35 -5.93 8.58
CA LYS A 12 7.32 -4.96 9.14
C LYS A 12 7.04 -3.52 8.73
N ILE A 13 6.01 -3.28 7.88
CA ILE A 13 5.51 -1.92 7.62
C ILE A 13 5.01 -1.35 8.95
N LYS A 14 5.65 -0.27 9.40
CA LYS A 14 5.34 0.41 10.66
C LYS A 14 5.27 1.90 10.43
N VAL A 15 4.44 2.58 11.21
CA VAL A 15 4.47 4.04 11.30
C VAL A 15 5.81 4.46 11.90
N ALA A 16 6.57 5.25 11.15
CA ALA A 16 7.88 5.76 11.53
C ALA A 16 7.78 7.13 12.20
N SER A 17 6.93 8.01 11.67
CA SER A 17 6.59 9.28 12.28
C SER A 17 5.19 9.73 11.87
N LYS A 18 4.62 10.60 12.71
CA LYS A 18 3.35 11.27 12.47
C LYS A 18 3.57 12.76 12.70
N GLU A 19 3.24 13.54 11.70
CA GLU A 19 3.24 14.99 11.71
C GLU A 19 1.83 15.45 11.33
N LYS A 20 1.50 16.72 11.60
CA LYS A 20 0.22 17.28 11.17
C LYS A 20 0.10 17.09 9.65
N GLU A 21 -0.96 16.41 9.21
CA GLU A 21 -1.26 16.15 7.79
C GLU A 21 -0.27 15.25 7.05
N LYS A 22 0.61 14.54 7.77
CA LYS A 22 1.62 13.69 7.16
C LYS A 22 1.94 12.46 8.01
N ILE A 23 1.87 11.29 7.37
CA ILE A 23 2.25 10.01 7.98
C ILE A 23 3.41 9.42 7.19
N ILE A 24 4.49 9.06 7.88
CA ILE A 24 5.61 8.34 7.28
C ILE A 24 5.55 6.89 7.74
N PHE A 25 5.44 5.97 6.79
CA PHE A 25 5.60 4.55 7.01
C PHE A 25 7.02 4.14 6.63
N LYS A 26 7.64 3.30 7.46
CA LYS A 26 8.91 2.64 7.14
C LYS A 26 8.62 1.23 6.64
N VAL A 27 9.18 0.91 5.49
CA VAL A 27 9.08 -0.38 4.82
C VAL A 27 10.48 -0.84 4.48
N SER A 28 11.11 -1.54 5.43
CA SER A 28 12.50 -2.00 5.35
C SER A 28 12.78 -2.84 4.10
N SER A 29 11.74 -3.47 3.56
CA SER A 29 11.80 -4.41 2.44
C SER A 29 11.58 -3.79 1.07
N LEU A 30 11.16 -2.52 0.96
CA LEU A 30 10.99 -1.86 -0.34
C LEU A 30 12.30 -1.89 -1.14
N LYS A 31 13.43 -1.73 -0.44
CA LYS A 31 14.79 -1.79 -1.00
C LYS A 31 15.13 -3.14 -1.66
N LEU A 32 14.38 -4.19 -1.31
CA LEU A 32 14.60 -5.55 -1.79
C LEU A 32 13.70 -5.89 -2.99
N ILE A 33 12.80 -4.98 -3.38
CA ILE A 33 11.92 -5.18 -4.53
C ILE A 33 12.74 -4.95 -5.82
N PRO A 34 12.82 -5.94 -6.72
CA PRO A 34 13.54 -5.77 -7.99
C PRO A 34 12.89 -4.67 -8.85
N ALA A 35 13.70 -4.00 -9.67
CA ALA A 35 13.27 -2.83 -10.44
C ALA A 35 12.12 -3.13 -11.43
N GLU A 36 12.02 -4.36 -11.92
CA GLU A 36 10.91 -4.82 -12.78
C GLU A 36 9.55 -4.80 -12.06
N TYR A 37 9.52 -4.82 -10.72
CA TYR A 37 8.29 -4.71 -9.94
C TYR A 37 7.96 -3.28 -9.52
N LYS A 38 8.68 -2.27 -10.04
CA LYS A 38 8.36 -0.85 -9.81
C LYS A 38 6.98 -0.46 -10.33
N GLU A 39 6.47 -1.14 -11.35
CA GLU A 39 5.10 -0.89 -11.84
C GLU A 39 4.04 -1.16 -10.76
N TYR A 40 4.35 -2.02 -9.77
CA TYR A 40 3.47 -2.27 -8.64
C TYR A 40 3.44 -1.12 -7.62
N GLU A 41 4.42 -0.21 -7.63
CA GLU A 41 4.38 1.02 -6.83
C GLU A 41 3.22 1.92 -7.24
N ARG A 42 2.94 1.99 -8.55
CA ARG A 42 1.80 2.77 -9.07
C ARG A 42 0.49 2.28 -8.48
N PHE A 43 0.30 0.97 -8.36
CA PHE A 43 -0.91 0.40 -7.75
C PHE A 43 -0.99 0.68 -6.25
N LEU A 44 0.15 0.72 -5.55
CA LEU A 44 0.19 1.11 -4.13
C LEU A 44 -0.21 2.59 -3.94
N PHE A 45 0.28 3.49 -4.80
CA PHE A 45 -0.13 4.90 -4.80
C PHE A 45 -1.62 5.03 -5.05
N GLN A 46 -2.12 4.42 -6.13
CA GLN A 46 -3.54 4.45 -6.47
C GLN A 46 -4.41 3.86 -5.36
N ALA A 47 -3.99 2.77 -4.74
CA ALA A 47 -4.70 2.16 -3.62
C ALA A 47 -4.79 3.10 -2.42
N LEU A 48 -3.70 3.77 -2.05
CA LEU A 48 -3.71 4.73 -0.95
C LEU A 48 -4.56 5.95 -1.29
N GLU A 49 -4.36 6.56 -2.46
CA GLU A 49 -5.07 7.76 -2.92
C GLU A 49 -6.60 7.61 -3.06
N LYS A 50 -7.13 6.38 -3.11
CA LYS A 50 -8.58 6.14 -3.11
C LYS A 50 -9.30 6.70 -1.87
N LEU A 51 -8.62 6.83 -0.72
CA LEU A 51 -9.23 7.43 0.46
C LEU A 51 -9.35 8.94 0.28
N LYS A 52 -10.59 9.43 0.21
CA LYS A 52 -10.90 10.86 0.14
C LYS A 52 -10.18 11.63 1.24
N GLY A 53 -9.46 12.67 0.85
CA GLY A 53 -8.68 13.52 1.74
C GLY A 53 -7.18 13.21 1.72
N ILE A 54 -6.73 12.12 1.11
CA ILE A 54 -5.32 11.97 0.76
C ILE A 54 -5.00 12.92 -0.41
N LYS A 55 -3.93 13.71 -0.26
CA LYS A 55 -3.48 14.70 -1.24
C LYS A 55 -2.38 14.16 -2.14
N ASP A 56 -1.48 13.38 -1.56
CA ASP A 56 -0.27 12.90 -2.24
C ASP A 56 0.32 11.69 -1.51
N VAL A 57 0.98 10.80 -2.25
CA VAL A 57 1.70 9.65 -1.72
C VAL A 57 3.06 9.55 -2.40
N LYS A 58 4.13 9.56 -1.60
CA LYS A 58 5.51 9.45 -2.09
C LYS A 58 6.16 8.18 -1.58
N VAL A 59 6.75 7.39 -2.47
CA VAL A 59 7.60 6.25 -2.08
C VAL A 59 9.06 6.63 -2.29
N ASP A 60 9.84 6.48 -1.23
CA ASP A 60 11.29 6.57 -1.23
C ASP A 60 11.83 5.14 -1.11
N MET A 61 12.12 4.54 -2.26
CA MET A 61 12.59 3.15 -2.36
C MET A 61 13.98 2.96 -1.73
N GLU A 62 14.86 3.96 -1.85
CA GLU A 62 16.23 3.92 -1.32
C GLU A 62 16.24 3.84 0.21
N ASN A 63 15.44 4.69 0.85
CA ASN A 63 15.33 4.71 2.30
C ASN A 63 14.26 3.76 2.83
N GLY A 64 13.43 3.18 1.96
CA GLY A 64 12.32 2.30 2.30
C GLY A 64 11.26 3.04 3.10
N LYS A 65 10.74 4.14 2.57
CA LYS A 65 9.71 4.96 3.22
C LYS A 65 8.53 5.19 2.27
N ILE A 66 7.34 5.29 2.85
CA ILE A 66 6.13 5.77 2.16
C ILE A 66 5.64 6.97 2.96
N VAL A 67 5.46 8.10 2.29
CA VAL A 67 4.95 9.34 2.88
C VAL A 67 3.55 9.57 2.35
N VAL A 68 2.57 9.60 3.24
CA VAL A 68 1.18 9.91 2.93
C VAL A 68 0.88 11.31 3.43
N ILE A 69 0.48 12.21 2.54
CA ILE A 69 0.07 13.58 2.84
C ILE A 69 -1.45 13.64 2.73
N TYR A 70 -2.13 14.18 3.73
CA TYR A 70 -3.59 14.19 3.81
C TYR A 70 -4.14 15.52 4.33
N ASP A 71 -5.39 15.83 4.02
CA ASP A 71 -6.11 16.99 4.53
C ASP A 71 -6.81 16.65 5.85
N SER A 72 -6.37 17.26 6.95
CA SER A 72 -6.95 17.03 8.27
C SER A 72 -8.39 17.58 8.41
N ALA A 73 -8.81 18.49 7.53
CA ALA A 73 -10.18 18.96 7.46
C ALA A 73 -11.13 17.98 6.75
N ILE A 74 -10.59 17.06 5.94
CA ILE A 74 -11.37 16.07 5.17
C ILE A 74 -11.30 14.68 5.80
N VAL A 75 -10.13 14.26 6.30
CA VAL A 75 -9.91 12.92 6.84
C VAL A 75 -9.05 12.97 8.10
N LYS A 76 -9.48 12.21 9.12
CA LYS A 76 -8.73 12.06 10.38
C LYS A 76 -7.55 11.11 10.21
N GLU A 77 -6.48 11.35 10.94
CA GLU A 77 -5.28 10.50 10.98
C GLU A 77 -5.64 9.02 11.20
N GLU A 78 -6.55 8.74 12.13
CA GLU A 78 -7.00 7.39 12.47
C GLU A 78 -7.58 6.64 11.26
N LYS A 79 -8.35 7.34 10.41
CA LYS A 79 -8.90 6.76 9.18
C LYS A 79 -7.81 6.51 8.15
N VAL A 80 -6.83 7.41 8.02
CA VAL A 80 -5.68 7.21 7.13
C VAL A 80 -4.86 5.99 7.57
N LEU A 81 -4.61 5.84 8.87
CA LEU A 81 -3.92 4.67 9.43
C LEU A 81 -4.70 3.37 9.21
N LYS A 82 -6.03 3.39 9.48
CA LYS A 82 -6.91 2.24 9.22
C LYS A 82 -6.88 1.85 7.74
N TRP A 83 -6.94 2.82 6.85
CA TRP A 83 -6.88 2.58 5.40
C TRP A 83 -5.55 1.99 4.95
N ALA A 84 -4.43 2.54 5.41
CA ALA A 84 -3.11 2.01 5.09
C ALA A 84 -2.95 0.53 5.54
N GLU A 85 -3.49 0.17 6.71
CA GLU A 85 -3.49 -1.22 7.18
C GLU A 85 -4.40 -2.13 6.34
N ILE A 86 -5.52 -1.62 5.84
CA ILE A 86 -6.41 -2.35 4.93
C ILE A 86 -5.75 -2.60 3.58
N VAL A 87 -5.15 -1.56 2.97
CA VAL A 87 -4.39 -1.70 1.71
C VAL A 87 -3.30 -2.76 1.86
N LYS A 88 -2.56 -2.73 2.98
CA LYS A 88 -1.55 -3.75 3.29
C LYS A 88 -2.16 -5.15 3.41
N LYS A 89 -3.28 -5.32 4.13
CA LYS A 89 -3.95 -6.62 4.28
C LYS A 89 -4.43 -7.17 2.95
N VAL A 90 -5.05 -6.33 2.12
CA VAL A 90 -5.49 -6.72 0.77
C VAL A 90 -4.30 -7.15 -0.09
N GLY A 91 -3.19 -6.40 -0.06
CA GLY A 91 -1.96 -6.78 -0.77
C GLY A 91 -1.40 -8.13 -0.31
N ILE A 92 -1.36 -8.38 1.01
CA ILE A 92 -0.92 -9.66 1.58
C ILE A 92 -1.84 -10.82 1.16
N ASN A 93 -3.15 -10.63 1.24
CA ASN A 93 -4.13 -11.67 0.95
C ASN A 93 -4.14 -12.07 -0.54
N ASN A 94 -3.79 -11.15 -1.43
CA ASN A 94 -3.72 -11.40 -2.87
C ASN A 94 -2.32 -11.77 -3.36
N TYR A 95 -1.38 -12.11 -2.47
CA TYR A 95 -0.03 -12.52 -2.88
C TYR A 95 -0.05 -13.65 -3.92
N ASP A 96 -0.83 -14.73 -3.68
CA ASP A 96 -0.87 -15.87 -4.61
C ASP A 96 -1.44 -15.47 -5.98
N LEU A 97 -2.36 -14.49 -6.00
CA LEU A 97 -2.93 -13.94 -7.22
C LEU A 97 -1.87 -13.16 -8.00
N ILE A 98 -1.11 -12.30 -7.31
CA ILE A 98 -0.02 -11.49 -7.88
C ILE A 98 1.11 -12.41 -8.39
N GLU A 99 1.52 -13.40 -7.61
CA GLU A 99 2.59 -14.34 -7.99
C GLU A 99 2.19 -15.17 -9.23
N LYS A 100 0.92 -15.60 -9.31
CA LYS A 100 0.46 -16.47 -10.39
C LYS A 100 0.15 -15.72 -11.69
N TYR A 101 -0.36 -14.50 -11.59
CA TYR A 101 -0.91 -13.76 -12.74
C TYR A 101 -0.28 -12.39 -12.97
N GLY A 102 0.55 -11.87 -12.08
CA GLY A 102 1.12 -10.52 -12.19
C GLY A 102 1.89 -10.27 -13.49
N GLU A 103 2.73 -11.22 -13.91
CA GLU A 103 3.47 -11.13 -15.18
C GLU A 103 2.63 -11.50 -16.41
N LYS A 104 1.62 -12.36 -16.24
CA LYS A 104 0.88 -12.96 -17.36
C LYS A 104 -0.42 -12.22 -17.69
N ASN A 105 -1.01 -11.59 -16.70
CA ASN A 105 -2.31 -10.93 -16.77
C ASN A 105 -2.45 -9.90 -15.63
N LEU A 106 -1.63 -8.84 -15.71
CA LEU A 106 -1.62 -7.77 -14.72
C LEU A 106 -2.99 -7.09 -14.56
N ASP A 107 -3.72 -6.88 -15.68
CA ASP A 107 -5.05 -6.27 -15.67
C ASP A 107 -6.06 -7.05 -14.80
N PHE A 108 -6.06 -8.38 -14.88
CA PHE A 108 -6.90 -9.21 -14.02
C PHE A 108 -6.55 -9.08 -12.54
N VAL A 109 -5.26 -9.04 -12.21
CA VAL A 109 -4.79 -8.86 -10.83
C VAL A 109 -5.23 -7.50 -10.28
N VAL A 110 -4.99 -6.43 -11.05
CA VAL A 110 -5.32 -5.06 -10.67
C VAL A 110 -6.82 -4.91 -10.46
N LYS A 111 -7.66 -5.34 -11.41
CA LYS A 111 -9.13 -5.26 -11.28
C LYS A 111 -9.66 -6.01 -10.07
N THR A 112 -9.07 -7.17 -9.76
CA THR A 112 -9.48 -7.96 -8.60
C THR A 112 -9.15 -7.25 -7.30
N ILE A 113 -7.94 -6.69 -7.18
CA ILE A 113 -7.50 -5.96 -5.99
C ILE A 113 -8.26 -4.64 -5.84
N GLU A 114 -8.44 -3.88 -6.92
CA GLU A 114 -9.20 -2.63 -6.92
C GLU A 114 -10.64 -2.83 -6.43
N LYS A 115 -11.32 -3.87 -6.91
CA LYS A 115 -12.67 -4.19 -6.45
C LYS A 115 -12.72 -4.47 -4.93
N GLN A 116 -11.76 -5.22 -4.41
CA GLN A 116 -11.69 -5.50 -2.97
C GLN A 116 -11.42 -4.23 -2.16
N LEU A 117 -10.54 -3.35 -2.63
CA LEU A 117 -10.29 -2.06 -2.01
C LEU A 117 -11.54 -1.17 -2.00
N ASP A 118 -12.29 -1.14 -3.10
CA ASP A 118 -13.55 -0.38 -3.20
C ASP A 118 -14.63 -0.91 -2.26
N ASP A 119 -14.69 -2.23 -2.04
CA ASP A 119 -15.59 -2.84 -1.07
C ASP A 119 -15.18 -2.53 0.38
N GLU A 120 -13.88 -2.50 0.69
CA GLU A 120 -13.38 -2.12 2.01
C GLU A 120 -13.62 -0.64 2.34
N LEU A 121 -13.53 0.26 1.34
CA LEU A 121 -13.79 1.71 1.53
C LEU A 121 -15.20 2.00 2.03
N LYS A 122 -16.18 1.17 1.67
CA LYS A 122 -17.57 1.32 2.13
C LYS A 122 -17.71 1.11 3.64
N ASN A 123 -16.71 0.51 4.29
CA ASN A 123 -16.72 0.11 5.70
C ASN A 123 -15.81 0.98 6.61
N ILE A 124 -15.35 2.15 6.14
CA ILE A 124 -14.34 3.00 6.82
C ILE A 124 -14.82 4.38 7.24
#